data_AF-A0A4S3J694-F1
#
_entry.id   AF-A0A4S3J694-F1
#
_cell.length_a   1.000
_cell.length_b   1.000
_cell.length_c   1.000
_cell.angle_alpha   90.00
_cell.angle_beta   90.00
_cell.angle_gamma   90.00
#
_symmetry.space_group_name_H-M   'P 1'
#
loop_
_entity.id
_entity.type
_entity.pdbx_description
1 polymer ?
#
loop_
_entity_poly.entity_id
_entity_poly.type
_entity_poly.pdbx_seq_one_letter_code
_entity_poly.pdbx_strand_id
1 'polypeptide(L)'
;MADHPETLATTSQSVQLQMYHRYKHQRATKHLIDLYEALETDYLDLEEQVKKSELAISHIEGINSRIKECNREQNLPHTLGVIDYGAFLYGWEQKKDRALIRSDLTEFCKRKQYMKGWSCIPPSHNYEYFPPTKDHGAGRWDVLTHWLSLIWSLLKQPSQLELVDDLESKLQCYVSDAEPITDEPTCYFDALSVLISLHEMNRLLVEHSVARTPNEIADNYEREREQLRRMCELQGIQRDWVPADITVERDI
;
A
#
# COMPACT_ATOMS: atom_id res chain seq x y z
N MET A 1 1.18 -22.22 -46.04
CA MET A 1 1.24 -22.50 -44.59
C MET A 1 2.56 -21.97 -44.10
N ALA A 2 2.56 -20.75 -43.57
CA ALA A 2 3.71 -20.20 -42.87
C ALA A 2 3.32 -20.20 -41.39
N ASP A 3 4.00 -21.04 -40.60
CA ASP A 3 3.94 -20.98 -39.14
C ASP A 3 4.46 -19.60 -38.71
N HIS A 4 3.71 -18.92 -37.84
CA HIS A 4 4.11 -17.68 -37.20
C HIS A 4 5.02 -18.00 -35.98
N PRO A 5 6.33 -17.77 -36.04
CA PRO A 5 7.24 -18.02 -34.92
C PRO A 5 7.15 -16.98 -33.77
N GLU A 6 6.49 -15.84 -34.01
CA GLU A 6 6.43 -14.73 -33.05
C GLU A 6 5.53 -15.03 -31.84
N THR A 7 4.42 -15.74 -32.02
CA THR A 7 3.46 -16.03 -30.93
C THR A 7 4.02 -16.97 -29.85
N LEU A 8 4.89 -17.91 -30.23
CA LEU A 8 5.52 -18.88 -29.32
C LEU A 8 6.66 -18.27 -28.48
N ALA A 9 7.44 -17.35 -29.07
CA ALA A 9 8.52 -16.66 -28.38
C ALA A 9 7.97 -15.70 -27.29
N THR A 10 6.89 -14.98 -27.62
CA THR A 10 6.24 -14.04 -26.69
C THR A 10 5.62 -14.74 -25.48
N THR A 11 5.03 -15.93 -25.67
CA THR A 11 4.50 -16.75 -24.56
C THR A 11 5.62 -17.34 -23.70
N SER A 12 6.73 -17.77 -24.30
CA SER A 12 7.89 -18.30 -23.56
C SER A 12 8.54 -17.25 -22.64
N GLN A 13 8.73 -16.02 -23.14
CA GLN A 13 9.28 -14.91 -22.35
C GLN A 13 8.34 -14.48 -21.21
N SER A 14 7.03 -14.42 -21.46
CA SER A 14 6.03 -14.11 -20.44
C SER A 14 6.02 -15.15 -19.31
N VAL A 15 6.10 -16.45 -19.65
CA VAL A 15 6.16 -17.54 -18.67
C VAL A 15 7.46 -17.49 -17.85
N GLN A 16 8.60 -17.21 -18.48
CA GLN A 16 9.89 -17.09 -17.78
C GLN A 16 9.90 -15.92 -16.79
N LEU A 17 9.34 -14.77 -17.17
CA LEU A 17 9.22 -13.62 -16.28
C LEU A 17 8.29 -13.93 -15.08
N GLN A 18 7.15 -14.56 -15.31
CA GLN A 18 6.26 -14.97 -14.23
C GLN A 18 6.96 -15.94 -13.27
N MET A 19 7.71 -16.91 -13.79
CA MET A 19 8.53 -17.81 -12.96
C MET A 19 9.60 -17.06 -12.17
N TYR A 20 10.21 -16.03 -12.77
CA TYR A 20 11.19 -15.19 -12.12
C TYR A 20 10.60 -14.40 -10.94
N HIS A 21 9.48 -13.69 -11.13
CA HIS A 21 8.79 -13.00 -10.04
C HIS A 21 8.36 -13.98 -8.95
N ARG A 22 7.84 -15.15 -9.32
CA ARG A 22 7.49 -16.21 -8.36
C ARG A 22 8.67 -16.65 -7.50
N TYR A 23 9.83 -16.88 -8.12
CA TYR A 23 11.06 -17.24 -7.42
C TYR A 23 11.52 -16.12 -6.46
N LYS A 24 11.41 -14.86 -6.88
CA LYS A 24 11.76 -13.72 -6.03
C LYS A 24 10.82 -13.57 -4.83
N HIS A 25 9.51 -13.74 -5.02
CA HIS A 25 8.54 -13.79 -3.92
C HIS A 25 8.85 -14.97 -2.96
N GLN A 26 9.18 -16.14 -3.48
CA GLN A 26 9.54 -17.30 -2.64
C GLN A 26 10.71 -16.96 -1.70
N ARG A 27 11.76 -16.33 -2.24
CA ARG A 27 12.90 -15.85 -1.44
C ARG A 27 12.53 -14.77 -0.44
N ALA A 28 11.68 -13.81 -0.83
CA ALA A 28 11.25 -12.73 0.06
C ALA A 28 10.40 -13.22 1.23
N THR A 29 9.76 -14.39 1.12
CA THR A 29 8.93 -14.96 2.20
C THR A 29 9.68 -15.06 3.52
N LYS A 30 10.95 -15.52 3.50
CA LYS A 30 11.76 -15.58 4.71
C LYS A 30 11.93 -14.19 5.33
N HIS A 31 12.21 -13.18 4.52
CA HIS A 31 12.44 -11.82 5.00
C HIS A 31 11.16 -11.15 5.51
N LEU A 32 9.98 -11.47 4.96
CA LEU A 32 8.70 -11.04 5.52
C LEU A 32 8.41 -11.70 6.87
N ILE A 33 8.80 -12.97 7.05
CA ILE A 33 8.71 -13.64 8.35
C ILE A 33 9.66 -12.99 9.34
N ASP A 34 10.94 -12.82 8.98
CA ASP A 34 11.95 -12.15 9.82
C ASP A 34 11.48 -10.74 10.25
N LEU A 35 10.84 -10.00 9.33
CA LEU A 35 10.29 -8.67 9.58
C LEU A 35 9.09 -8.71 10.55
N TYR A 36 8.16 -9.65 10.37
CA TYR A 36 7.03 -9.82 11.28
C TYR A 36 7.49 -10.20 12.70
N GLU A 37 8.44 -11.14 12.80
CA GLU A 37 8.99 -11.57 14.09
C GLU A 37 9.68 -10.42 14.81
N ALA A 38 10.40 -9.55 14.09
CA ALA A 38 11.05 -8.38 14.67
C ALA A 38 10.06 -7.35 15.26
N LEU A 39 8.82 -7.29 14.76
CA LEU A 39 7.77 -6.39 15.26
C LEU A 39 7.03 -6.94 16.49
N GLU A 40 6.84 -8.26 16.57
CA GLU A 40 5.98 -8.88 17.59
C GLU A 40 6.74 -9.38 18.82
N THR A 41 8.07 -9.42 18.77
CA THR A 41 8.86 -10.05 19.84
C THR A 41 9.18 -9.08 20.98
N ASP A 42 8.33 -9.07 22.01
CA ASP A 42 8.54 -8.33 23.28
C ASP A 42 9.80 -8.76 24.07
N TYR A 43 10.49 -9.84 23.66
CA TYR A 43 11.65 -10.42 24.36
C TYR A 43 13.01 -9.96 23.82
N LEU A 44 13.04 -9.27 22.67
CA LEU A 44 14.29 -8.75 22.11
C LEU A 44 14.56 -7.36 22.66
N ASP A 45 15.82 -7.04 22.90
CA ASP A 45 16.22 -5.65 23.13
C ASP A 45 15.88 -4.79 21.91
N LEU A 46 15.51 -3.52 22.14
CA LEU A 46 15.03 -2.62 21.09
C LEU A 46 16.07 -2.47 19.96
N GLU A 47 17.36 -2.43 20.31
CA GLU A 47 18.44 -2.35 19.32
C GLU A 47 18.48 -3.59 18.41
N GLU A 48 18.24 -4.79 18.97
CA GLU A 48 18.21 -6.03 18.21
C GLU A 48 16.98 -6.10 17.30
N GLN A 49 15.82 -5.62 17.76
CA GLN A 49 14.60 -5.54 16.95
C GLN A 49 14.80 -4.63 15.73
N VAL A 50 15.30 -3.41 15.96
CA VAL A 50 15.58 -2.44 14.89
C VAL A 50 16.53 -3.04 13.87
N LYS A 51 17.64 -3.64 14.32
CA LYS A 51 18.64 -4.25 13.44
C LYS A 51 18.07 -5.40 12.60
N LYS A 52 17.21 -6.26 13.18
CA LYS A 52 16.56 -7.36 12.44
C LYS A 52 15.59 -6.81 11.39
N SER A 53 14.78 -5.82 11.76
CA SER A 53 13.85 -5.15 10.84
C SER A 53 14.60 -4.49 9.67
N GLU A 54 15.64 -3.71 9.94
CA GLU A 54 16.46 -3.07 8.91
C GLU A 54 17.12 -4.08 7.97
N LEU A 55 17.64 -5.19 8.51
CA LEU A 55 18.24 -6.25 7.70
C LEU A 55 17.20 -6.93 6.80
N ALA A 56 16.01 -7.22 7.32
CA ALA A 56 14.93 -7.81 6.55
C ALA A 56 14.44 -6.86 5.44
N ILE A 57 14.25 -5.58 5.75
CA ILE A 57 13.91 -4.53 4.79
C ILE A 57 14.96 -4.44 3.69
N SER A 58 16.25 -4.35 4.05
CA SER A 58 17.35 -4.26 3.08
C SER A 58 17.37 -5.44 2.11
N HIS A 59 17.11 -6.66 2.60
CA HIS A 59 17.01 -7.83 1.72
C HIS A 59 15.80 -7.76 0.77
N ILE A 60 14.64 -7.30 1.23
CA ILE A 60 13.46 -7.11 0.39
C ILE A 60 13.72 -6.02 -0.66
N GLU A 61 14.35 -4.91 -0.28
CA GLU A 61 14.76 -3.84 -1.20
C GLU A 61 15.75 -4.31 -2.26
N GLY A 62 16.70 -5.16 -1.88
CA GLY A 62 17.62 -5.81 -2.81
C GLY A 62 16.89 -6.71 -3.82
N ILE A 63 15.88 -7.45 -3.38
CA ILE A 63 15.00 -8.23 -4.25
C ILE A 63 14.22 -7.30 -5.19
N ASN A 64 13.60 -6.25 -4.66
CA ASN A 64 12.82 -5.27 -5.41
C ASN A 64 13.67 -4.56 -6.48
N SER A 65 14.89 -4.18 -6.14
CA SER A 65 15.83 -3.55 -7.08
C SER A 65 16.10 -4.45 -8.27
N ARG A 66 16.32 -5.75 -8.02
CA ARG A 66 16.55 -6.73 -9.09
C ARG A 66 15.29 -7.05 -9.90
N ILE A 67 14.10 -6.95 -9.31
CA ILE A 67 12.84 -7.05 -10.05
C ILE A 67 12.68 -5.85 -10.99
N LYS A 68 12.87 -4.63 -10.46
CA LYS A 68 12.80 -3.38 -11.24
C LYS A 68 13.77 -3.36 -12.42
N GLU A 69 15.00 -3.82 -12.19
CA GLU A 69 16.02 -3.95 -13.25
C GLU A 69 15.58 -4.92 -14.35
N CYS A 70 15.11 -6.11 -13.97
CA CYS A 70 14.60 -7.09 -14.94
C CYS A 70 13.37 -6.57 -15.69
N ASN A 71 12.45 -5.88 -15.03
CA ASN A 71 11.31 -5.25 -15.69
C ASN A 71 11.76 -4.21 -16.72
N ARG A 72 12.78 -3.42 -16.39
CA ARG A 72 13.35 -2.43 -17.32
C ARG A 72 13.99 -3.11 -18.54
N GLU A 73 14.78 -4.16 -18.32
CA GLU A 73 15.42 -4.93 -19.40
C GLU A 73 14.39 -5.55 -20.37
N GLN A 74 13.18 -5.85 -19.87
CA GLN A 74 12.10 -6.49 -20.62
C GLN A 74 11.01 -5.50 -21.08
N ASN A 75 11.20 -4.18 -20.93
CA ASN A 75 10.21 -3.13 -21.26
C ASN A 75 8.84 -3.30 -20.57
N LEU A 76 8.85 -3.70 -19.30
CA LEU A 76 7.65 -3.90 -18.49
C LEU A 76 7.43 -2.74 -17.52
N PRO A 77 6.21 -2.61 -16.96
CA PRO A 77 5.95 -1.64 -15.89
C PRO A 77 6.95 -1.81 -14.75
N HIS A 78 7.59 -0.72 -14.34
CA HIS A 78 8.65 -0.74 -13.33
C HIS A 78 8.18 -1.27 -11.96
N THR A 79 6.89 -1.22 -11.67
CA THR A 79 6.25 -1.71 -10.44
C THR A 79 5.80 -3.16 -10.49
N LEU A 80 5.83 -3.82 -11.65
CA LEU A 80 5.30 -5.18 -11.81
C LEU A 80 6.05 -6.19 -10.93
N GLY A 81 5.35 -6.88 -10.04
CA GLY A 81 5.94 -7.87 -9.13
C GLY A 81 6.85 -7.28 -8.04
N VAL A 82 6.91 -5.96 -7.89
CA VAL A 82 7.65 -5.32 -6.79
C VAL A 82 6.89 -5.53 -5.49
N ILE A 83 7.61 -5.90 -4.43
CA ILE A 83 7.06 -6.23 -3.12
C ILE A 83 6.84 -4.95 -2.30
N ASP A 84 5.59 -4.62 -2.01
CA ASP A 84 5.23 -3.52 -1.11
C ASP A 84 5.16 -4.04 0.34
N TYR A 85 6.33 -4.19 0.97
CA TYR A 85 6.44 -4.59 2.38
C TYR A 85 5.86 -3.55 3.34
N GLY A 86 5.76 -2.29 2.93
CA GLY A 86 5.17 -1.22 3.73
C GLY A 86 3.68 -1.44 4.02
N ALA A 87 2.93 -1.95 3.05
CA ALA A 87 1.52 -2.32 3.27
C ALA A 87 1.35 -3.47 4.28
N PHE A 88 2.28 -4.42 4.29
CA PHE A 88 2.32 -5.49 5.30
C PHE A 88 2.63 -4.94 6.69
N LEU A 89 3.67 -4.11 6.83
CA LEU A 89 4.03 -3.42 8.08
C LEU A 89 2.82 -2.68 8.65
N TYR A 90 2.18 -1.85 7.82
CA TYR A 90 0.99 -1.10 8.22
C TYR A 90 -0.11 -2.02 8.75
N GLY A 91 -0.39 -3.12 8.05
CA GLY A 91 -1.40 -4.10 8.46
C GLY A 91 -1.07 -4.79 9.78
N TRP A 92 0.20 -5.17 9.99
CA TRP A 92 0.63 -5.84 11.22
C TRP A 92 0.66 -4.94 12.46
N GLU A 93 0.96 -3.65 12.28
CA GLU A 93 0.99 -2.64 13.35
C GLU A 93 -0.41 -2.23 13.84
N GLN A 94 -1.47 -2.55 13.08
CA GLN A 94 -2.84 -2.17 13.46
C GLN A 94 -3.28 -2.88 14.75
N LYS A 95 -3.84 -2.09 15.69
CA LYS A 95 -4.54 -2.60 16.88
C LYS A 95 -5.96 -3.06 16.54
N LYS A 96 -6.11 -3.83 15.45
CA LYS A 96 -7.38 -4.36 14.96
C LYS A 96 -7.46 -5.87 15.22
N ASP A 97 -8.67 -6.42 15.10
CA ASP A 97 -8.86 -7.86 15.18
C ASP A 97 -8.02 -8.58 14.10
N ARG A 98 -7.32 -9.64 14.49
CA ARG A 98 -6.41 -10.38 13.59
C ARG A 98 -7.13 -11.02 12.41
N ALA A 99 -8.41 -11.37 12.55
CA ALA A 99 -9.20 -11.89 11.43
C ALA A 99 -9.49 -10.81 10.39
N LEU A 100 -9.76 -9.57 10.83
CA LEU A 100 -9.92 -8.42 9.93
C LEU A 100 -8.62 -8.12 9.18
N ILE A 101 -7.48 -8.04 9.89
CA ILE A 101 -6.17 -7.81 9.26
C ILE A 101 -5.86 -8.92 8.25
N ARG A 102 -6.13 -10.18 8.60
CA ARG A 102 -5.94 -11.31 7.68
C ARG A 102 -6.82 -11.21 6.43
N SER A 103 -8.05 -10.72 6.58
CA SER A 103 -8.95 -10.46 5.46
C SER A 103 -8.37 -9.40 4.53
N ASP A 104 -7.96 -8.26 5.08
CA ASP A 104 -7.36 -7.15 4.31
C ASP A 104 -6.08 -7.59 3.59
N LEU A 105 -5.19 -8.30 4.28
CA LEU A 105 -3.98 -8.87 3.69
C LEU A 105 -4.27 -9.91 2.60
N THR A 106 -5.37 -10.66 2.72
CA THR A 106 -5.78 -11.64 1.71
C THR A 106 -6.21 -10.94 0.43
N GLU A 107 -7.02 -9.89 0.53
CA GLU A 107 -7.42 -9.10 -0.62
C GLU A 107 -6.26 -8.34 -1.24
N PHE A 108 -5.40 -7.76 -0.41
CA PHE A 108 -4.16 -7.15 -0.87
C PHE A 108 -3.28 -8.15 -1.65
N CYS A 109 -3.06 -9.36 -1.12
CA CYS A 109 -2.28 -10.39 -1.80
C CYS A 109 -2.95 -10.86 -3.11
N LYS A 110 -4.29 -10.95 -3.17
CA LYS A 110 -4.99 -11.24 -4.42
C LYS A 110 -4.75 -10.17 -5.47
N ARG A 111 -4.98 -8.89 -5.13
CA ARG A 111 -4.80 -7.74 -6.04
C ARG A 111 -3.38 -7.61 -6.54
N LYS A 112 -2.39 -7.81 -5.66
CA LYS A 112 -0.96 -7.73 -6.02
C LYS A 112 -0.39 -9.02 -6.59
N GLN A 113 -1.20 -10.08 -6.69
CA GLN A 113 -0.75 -11.41 -7.08
C GLN A 113 0.46 -11.86 -6.24
N TYR A 114 0.33 -11.77 -4.92
CA TYR A 114 1.28 -12.35 -3.97
C TYR A 114 0.87 -13.76 -3.54
N MET A 115 1.77 -14.40 -2.79
CA MET A 115 1.57 -15.75 -2.26
C MET A 115 0.52 -15.75 -1.14
N LYS A 116 -0.28 -16.83 -1.07
CA LYS A 116 -1.26 -17.04 0.00
C LYS A 116 -0.63 -17.00 1.38
N GLY A 117 0.59 -17.53 1.51
CA GLY A 117 1.30 -17.54 2.79
C GLY A 117 1.59 -16.16 3.35
N TRP A 118 1.64 -15.12 2.52
CA TRP A 118 1.91 -13.76 2.95
C TRP A 118 0.69 -13.09 3.59
N SER A 119 -0.53 -13.57 3.32
CA SER A 119 -1.72 -13.05 4.00
C SER A 119 -1.98 -13.66 5.37
N CYS A 120 -1.19 -14.66 5.77
CA CYS A 120 -1.24 -15.24 7.10
C CYS A 120 -0.60 -14.30 8.14
N ILE A 121 -0.99 -14.46 9.39
CA ILE A 121 -0.41 -13.77 10.55
C ILE A 121 -0.06 -14.86 11.59
N PRO A 122 1.22 -15.22 11.77
CA PRO A 122 2.39 -14.74 11.01
C PRO A 122 2.37 -15.18 9.53
N PRO A 123 3.15 -14.51 8.66
CA PRO A 123 3.41 -14.99 7.30
C PRO A 123 3.99 -16.41 7.29
N SER A 124 3.78 -17.14 6.20
CA SER A 124 4.13 -18.57 6.12
C SER A 124 4.69 -18.97 4.76
N HIS A 125 5.36 -20.12 4.71
CA HIS A 125 5.95 -20.71 3.51
C HIS A 125 4.92 -21.35 2.55
N ASN A 126 3.66 -20.93 2.60
CA ASN A 126 2.66 -21.33 1.61
C ASN A 126 2.86 -20.52 0.31
N TYR A 127 3.54 -21.13 -0.67
CA TYR A 127 3.90 -20.50 -1.94
C TYR A 127 2.81 -20.58 -3.02
N GLU A 128 1.62 -21.09 -2.69
CA GLU A 128 0.50 -21.06 -3.60
C GLU A 128 0.08 -19.62 -3.89
N TYR A 129 -0.38 -19.36 -5.11
CA TYR A 129 -0.98 -18.07 -5.47
C TYR A 129 -2.49 -18.17 -5.39
N PHE A 130 -3.14 -17.03 -5.16
CA PHE A 130 -4.57 -16.94 -5.36
C PHE A 130 -4.90 -17.14 -6.86
N PRO A 131 -6.07 -17.72 -7.18
CA PRO A 131 -6.53 -17.76 -8.56
C PRO A 131 -6.65 -16.33 -9.10
N PRO A 132 -6.46 -16.11 -10.41
CA PRO A 132 -6.66 -14.79 -11.01
C PRO A 132 -8.06 -14.28 -10.70
N THR A 133 -8.17 -13.21 -9.93
CA THR A 133 -9.43 -12.50 -9.73
C THR A 133 -9.67 -11.60 -10.93
N LYS A 134 -10.91 -11.53 -11.44
CA LYS A 134 -11.23 -10.41 -12.34
C LYS A 134 -11.25 -9.12 -11.49
N ASP A 135 -10.96 -8.01 -12.12
CA ASP A 135 -10.81 -6.72 -11.46
C ASP A 135 -12.20 -6.14 -11.16
N HIS A 136 -12.81 -6.52 -10.03
CA HIS A 136 -14.18 -6.14 -9.70
C HIS A 136 -14.28 -4.88 -8.82
N GLY A 137 -13.15 -4.34 -8.34
CA GLY A 137 -13.15 -3.25 -7.35
C GLY A 137 -12.98 -1.82 -7.91
N ALA A 138 -12.63 -1.65 -9.19
CA ALA A 138 -12.16 -0.36 -9.73
C ALA A 138 -13.16 0.79 -9.51
N GLY A 139 -14.45 0.56 -9.76
CA GLY A 139 -15.46 1.63 -9.74
C GLY A 139 -15.71 2.29 -8.38
N ARG A 140 -15.59 1.55 -7.26
CA ARG A 140 -15.79 2.11 -5.91
C ARG A 140 -14.60 2.98 -5.50
N TRP A 141 -13.39 2.55 -5.85
CA TRP A 141 -12.17 3.29 -5.51
C TRP A 141 -12.02 4.56 -6.32
N ASP A 142 -12.50 4.58 -7.56
CA ASP A 142 -12.51 5.79 -8.38
C ASP A 142 -13.32 6.89 -7.69
N VAL A 143 -14.53 6.60 -7.19
CA VAL A 143 -15.35 7.59 -6.48
C VAL A 143 -14.63 8.09 -5.23
N LEU A 144 -14.12 7.20 -4.38
CA LEU A 144 -13.42 7.59 -3.15
C LEU A 144 -12.19 8.45 -3.44
N THR A 145 -11.42 8.11 -4.47
CA THR A 145 -10.24 8.88 -4.92
C THR A 145 -10.61 10.34 -5.20
N HIS A 146 -11.69 10.60 -5.94
CA HIS A 146 -12.13 11.97 -6.25
C HIS A 146 -12.58 12.75 -5.00
N TRP A 147 -13.30 12.09 -4.09
CA TRP A 147 -13.72 12.71 -2.83
C TRP A 147 -12.53 13.10 -1.96
N LEU A 148 -11.56 12.20 -1.84
CA LEU A 148 -10.36 12.43 -1.03
C LEU A 148 -9.47 13.54 -1.62
N SER A 149 -9.31 13.58 -2.95
CA SER A 149 -8.63 14.71 -3.62
C SER A 149 -9.34 16.04 -3.40
N LEU A 150 -10.67 16.06 -3.43
CA LEU A 150 -11.46 17.26 -3.19
C LEU A 150 -11.31 17.75 -1.74
N ILE A 151 -11.45 16.84 -0.78
CA ILE A 151 -11.27 17.15 0.65
C ILE A 151 -9.87 17.72 0.90
N TRP A 152 -8.82 17.08 0.39
CA TRP A 152 -7.46 17.60 0.50
C TRP A 152 -7.31 19.01 -0.07
N SER A 153 -7.90 19.25 -1.25
CA SER A 153 -7.84 20.56 -1.90
C SER A 153 -8.54 21.66 -1.08
N LEU A 154 -9.65 21.31 -0.43
CA LEU A 154 -10.43 22.24 0.40
C LEU A 154 -9.79 22.47 1.78
N LEU A 155 -9.15 21.45 2.37
CA LEU A 155 -8.43 21.58 3.65
C LEU A 155 -7.33 22.65 3.59
N LYS A 156 -6.69 22.80 2.43
CA LYS A 156 -5.69 23.85 2.17
C LYS A 156 -6.29 25.26 2.06
N GLN A 157 -7.62 25.40 2.04
CA GLN A 157 -8.34 26.67 1.90
C GLN A 157 -9.09 27.02 3.19
N PRO A 158 -8.55 27.91 4.05
CA PRO A 158 -9.17 28.23 5.35
C PRO A 158 -10.61 28.76 5.27
N SER A 159 -11.01 29.35 4.14
CA SER A 159 -12.36 29.87 3.90
C SER A 159 -13.41 28.79 3.61
N GLN A 160 -13.03 27.52 3.43
CA GLN A 160 -13.91 26.43 2.99
C GLN A 160 -14.09 25.34 4.05
N LEU A 161 -13.67 25.56 5.29
CA LEU A 161 -13.72 24.53 6.34
C LEU A 161 -15.14 24.00 6.61
N GLU A 162 -16.16 24.85 6.55
CA GLU A 162 -17.56 24.39 6.69
C GLU A 162 -17.98 23.38 5.59
N LEU A 163 -17.46 23.54 4.37
CA LEU A 163 -17.73 22.59 3.28
C LEU A 163 -16.97 21.28 3.48
N VAL A 164 -15.81 21.31 4.16
CA VAL A 164 -15.03 20.10 4.46
C VAL A 164 -15.83 19.21 5.41
N ASP A 165 -16.36 19.75 6.51
CA ASP A 165 -17.14 18.98 7.49
C ASP A 165 -18.36 18.28 6.85
N ASP A 166 -19.06 18.97 5.94
CA ASP A 166 -20.19 18.44 5.17
C ASP A 166 -19.76 17.29 4.24
N LEU A 167 -18.60 17.42 3.58
CA LEU A 167 -18.08 16.40 2.67
C LEU A 167 -17.56 15.18 3.43
N GLU A 168 -16.89 15.38 4.57
CA GLU A 168 -16.43 14.30 5.43
C GLU A 168 -17.58 13.46 5.95
N SER A 169 -18.66 14.12 6.40
CA SER A 169 -19.88 13.46 6.84
C SER A 169 -20.49 12.61 5.73
N LYS A 170 -20.58 13.14 4.52
CA LYS A 170 -21.10 12.40 3.34
C LYS A 170 -20.21 11.24 2.94
N LEU A 171 -18.89 11.40 3.01
CA LEU A 171 -17.94 10.32 2.74
C LEU A 171 -18.13 9.17 3.73
N GLN A 172 -18.27 9.47 5.02
CA GLN A 172 -18.51 8.48 6.06
C GLN A 172 -19.85 7.74 5.86
N CYS A 173 -20.92 8.46 5.50
CA CYS A 173 -22.20 7.85 5.12
C CYS A 173 -22.05 6.94 3.91
N TYR A 174 -21.42 7.41 2.82
CA TYR A 174 -21.20 6.62 1.61
C TYR A 174 -20.47 5.29 1.90
N VAL A 175 -19.50 5.32 2.80
CA VAL A 175 -18.71 4.15 3.16
C VAL A 175 -19.47 3.19 4.05
N SER A 176 -20.32 3.72 4.94
CA SER A 176 -21.16 2.95 5.87
C SER A 176 -22.39 2.33 5.19
N ASP A 177 -22.99 3.05 4.23
CA ASP A 177 -24.19 2.64 3.49
C ASP A 177 -23.87 1.70 2.32
N ALA A 178 -22.59 1.53 1.99
CA ALA A 178 -22.16 0.56 1.00
C ALA A 178 -22.42 -0.86 1.52
N GLU A 179 -23.59 -1.41 1.20
CA GLU A 179 -23.92 -2.81 1.47
C GLU A 179 -22.80 -3.73 0.92
N PRO A 180 -22.42 -4.80 1.65
CA PRO A 180 -21.56 -5.81 1.11
C PRO A 180 -22.28 -6.47 -0.07
N ILE A 181 -21.86 -6.12 -1.29
CA ILE A 181 -22.33 -6.79 -2.50
C ILE A 181 -21.99 -8.27 -2.32
N THR A 182 -23.01 -9.12 -2.29
CA THR A 182 -23.01 -10.45 -1.65
C THR A 182 -22.08 -11.51 -2.25
N ASP A 183 -21.16 -11.15 -3.16
CA ASP A 183 -20.13 -12.03 -3.71
C ASP A 183 -18.75 -11.35 -3.84
N GLU A 184 -18.62 -10.09 -3.41
CA GLU A 184 -17.37 -9.35 -3.48
C GLU A 184 -16.71 -9.28 -2.10
N PRO A 185 -15.40 -9.54 -2.00
CA PRO A 185 -14.69 -9.22 -0.78
C PRO A 185 -14.72 -7.71 -0.60
N THR A 186 -15.60 -7.25 0.30
CA THR A 186 -15.62 -5.86 0.75
C THR A 186 -14.30 -5.56 1.41
N CYS A 187 -13.40 -4.89 0.68
CA CYS A 187 -12.28 -4.25 1.35
C CYS A 187 -12.87 -3.19 2.27
N TYR A 188 -12.56 -3.29 3.56
CA TYR A 188 -12.94 -2.28 4.51
C TYR A 188 -12.17 -0.98 4.19
N PHE A 189 -12.89 0.11 3.99
CA PHE A 189 -12.29 1.43 3.82
C PHE A 189 -12.40 2.20 5.15
N ASP A 190 -11.25 2.54 5.72
CA ASP A 190 -11.17 3.26 6.98
C ASP A 190 -11.21 4.77 6.73
N ALA A 191 -12.40 5.26 6.38
CA ALA A 191 -12.60 6.67 6.02
C ALA A 191 -12.12 7.61 7.13
N LEU A 192 -12.39 7.26 8.39
CA LEU A 192 -12.02 8.09 9.53
C LEU A 192 -10.50 8.22 9.65
N SER A 193 -9.76 7.11 9.56
CA SER A 193 -8.29 7.14 9.66
C SER A 193 -7.68 7.95 8.52
N VAL A 194 -8.22 7.84 7.30
CA VAL A 194 -7.79 8.66 6.16
C VAL A 194 -8.00 10.16 6.42
N LEU A 195 -9.19 10.54 6.88
CA LEU A 195 -9.50 11.94 7.16
C LEU A 195 -8.60 12.50 8.26
N ILE A 196 -8.36 11.73 9.33
CA ILE A 196 -7.43 12.12 10.40
C ILE A 196 -6.03 12.38 9.84
N SER A 197 -5.50 11.49 9.00
CA SER A 197 -4.19 11.70 8.36
C SER A 197 -4.16 12.95 7.48
N LEU A 198 -5.24 13.23 6.73
CA LEU A 198 -5.31 14.44 5.90
C LEU A 198 -5.32 15.73 6.74
N HIS A 199 -6.07 15.75 7.84
CA HIS A 199 -6.05 16.89 8.77
C HIS A 199 -4.68 17.08 9.40
N GLU A 200 -4.02 16.01 9.83
CA GLU A 200 -2.70 16.07 10.44
C GLU A 200 -1.64 16.54 9.43
N MET A 201 -1.68 16.04 8.20
CA MET A 201 -0.82 16.51 7.11
C MET A 201 -1.04 17.99 6.80
N ASN A 202 -2.28 18.47 6.78
CA ASN A 202 -2.59 19.90 6.60
C ASN A 202 -2.06 20.74 7.76
N ARG A 203 -2.23 20.27 9.00
CA ARG A 203 -1.67 20.91 10.20
C ARG A 203 -0.15 21.06 10.09
N LEU A 204 0.55 20.01 9.67
CA LEU A 204 1.99 20.01 9.46
C LEU A 204 2.42 20.96 8.33
N LEU A 205 1.66 21.06 7.23
CA LEU A 205 1.92 22.04 6.16
C LEU A 205 1.85 23.48 6.68
N VAL A 206 0.79 23.80 7.43
CA VAL A 206 0.61 25.13 8.03
C VAL A 206 1.75 25.41 9.01
N GLU A 207 2.10 24.46 9.87
CA GLU A 207 3.20 24.60 10.84
C GLU A 207 4.54 24.83 10.12
N HIS A 208 4.83 24.06 9.07
CA HIS A 208 6.05 24.18 8.28
C HIS A 208 6.24 25.61 7.72
N SER A 209 5.16 26.29 7.36
CA SER A 209 5.22 27.67 6.81
C SER A 209 5.70 28.72 7.81
N VAL A 210 5.57 28.46 9.12
CA VAL A 210 5.90 29.40 10.20
C VAL A 210 7.01 28.89 11.13
N ALA A 211 7.48 27.67 10.95
CA ALA A 211 8.36 26.98 11.88
C ALA A 211 9.83 27.40 11.81
N ARG A 212 10.50 27.30 12.96
CA ARG A 212 11.96 27.45 13.08
C ARG A 212 12.73 26.17 12.76
N THR A 213 12.06 25.01 12.79
CA THR A 213 12.63 23.68 12.53
C THR A 213 11.89 22.98 11.36
N PRO A 214 11.95 23.53 10.14
CA PRO A 214 11.18 23.02 9.00
C PRO A 214 11.52 21.55 8.65
N ASN A 215 12.76 21.12 8.85
CA ASN A 215 13.17 19.75 8.52
C ASN A 215 12.44 18.69 9.35
N GLU A 216 12.26 18.92 10.65
CA GLU A 216 11.55 17.96 11.53
C GLU A 216 10.07 17.84 11.15
N ILE A 217 9.46 18.96 10.76
CA ILE A 217 8.06 18.97 10.29
C ILE A 217 7.94 18.26 8.94
N ALA A 218 8.90 18.46 8.04
CA ALA A 218 8.97 17.75 6.76
C ALA A 218 9.08 16.23 6.98
N ASP A 219 9.92 15.78 7.92
CA ASP A 219 10.07 14.37 8.25
C ASP A 219 8.78 13.77 8.84
N ASN A 220 8.09 14.51 9.72
CA ASN A 220 6.81 14.09 10.28
C ASN A 220 5.71 14.05 9.21
N TYR A 221 5.67 15.03 8.30
CA TYR A 221 4.74 15.05 7.18
C TYR A 221 4.93 13.83 6.28
N GLU A 222 6.18 13.52 5.93
CA GLU A 222 6.49 12.36 5.09
C GLU A 222 6.13 11.05 5.79
N ARG A 223 6.30 10.96 7.12
CA ARG A 223 5.84 9.80 7.90
C ARG A 223 4.33 9.61 7.80
N GLU A 224 3.55 10.66 8.01
CA GLU A 224 2.08 10.61 7.89
C GLU A 224 1.63 10.28 6.46
N ARG A 225 2.26 10.91 5.46
CA ARG A 225 2.01 10.64 4.05
C ARG A 225 2.29 9.18 3.68
N GLU A 226 3.41 8.62 4.13
CA GLU A 226 3.78 7.24 3.86
C GLU A 226 2.84 6.25 4.58
N GLN A 227 2.38 6.56 5.81
CA GLN A 227 1.35 5.76 6.47
C GLN A 227 0.03 5.78 5.70
N LEU A 228 -0.42 6.96 5.25
CA LEU A 228 -1.60 7.10 4.40
C LEU A 228 -1.46 6.29 3.10
N ARG A 229 -0.31 6.38 2.44
CA ARG A 229 -0.01 5.59 1.23
C ARG A 229 -0.11 4.09 1.48
N ARG A 230 0.45 3.60 2.60
CA ARG A 230 0.41 2.17 2.96
C ARG A 230 -1.01 1.69 3.27
N MET A 231 -1.80 2.51 3.98
CA MET A 231 -3.22 2.23 4.23
C MET A 231 -4.00 2.13 2.91
N CYS A 232 -3.84 3.10 2.02
CA CYS A 232 -4.51 3.12 0.71
C CYS A 232 -4.15 1.87 -0.11
N GLU A 233 -2.87 1.51 -0.13
CA GLU A 233 -2.39 0.33 -0.84
C GLU A 233 -2.97 -0.98 -0.27
N LEU A 234 -2.98 -1.12 1.05
CA LEU A 234 -3.57 -2.27 1.74
C LEU A 234 -5.08 -2.36 1.49
N GLN A 235 -5.77 -1.22 1.39
CA GLN A 235 -7.21 -1.15 1.12
C GLN A 235 -7.56 -1.18 -0.37
N GLY A 236 -6.58 -1.07 -1.27
CA GLY A 236 -6.78 -1.16 -2.71
C GLY A 236 -7.26 0.15 -3.36
N ILE A 237 -7.14 1.26 -2.65
CA ILE A 237 -7.36 2.60 -3.19
C ILE A 237 -6.21 2.95 -4.12
N GLN A 238 -6.52 3.60 -5.24
CA GLN A 238 -5.48 4.14 -6.13
C GLN A 238 -4.58 5.08 -5.33
N ARG A 239 -3.27 5.06 -5.61
CA ARG A 239 -2.29 5.90 -4.89
C ARG A 239 -2.13 7.29 -5.48
N ASP A 240 -2.64 7.51 -6.68
CA ASP A 240 -2.38 8.72 -7.46
C ASP A 240 -2.99 9.99 -6.84
N TRP A 241 -3.93 9.83 -5.92
CA TRP A 241 -4.52 10.96 -5.18
C TRP A 241 -3.78 11.32 -3.90
N VAL A 242 -2.95 10.43 -3.34
CA VAL A 242 -2.27 10.67 -2.06
C VAL A 242 -1.45 11.96 -2.21
N PRO A 243 -1.54 12.90 -1.24
CA PRO A 243 -0.84 14.17 -1.33
C PRO A 243 0.64 14.00 -1.68
N ALA A 244 1.20 14.96 -2.41
CA ALA A 244 2.61 14.95 -2.79
C ALA A 244 3.52 15.20 -1.57
N ASP A 245 4.83 15.19 -1.78
CA ASP A 245 5.75 15.59 -0.72
C ASP A 245 5.51 17.04 -0.29
N ILE A 246 6.00 17.38 0.90
CA ILE A 246 5.77 18.70 1.52
C ILE A 246 6.30 19.85 0.66
N THR A 247 7.32 19.61 -0.19
CA THR A 247 7.92 20.65 -1.02
C THR A 247 7.01 21.01 -2.19
N VAL A 248 6.37 20.01 -2.81
CA VAL A 248 5.39 20.20 -3.89
C VAL A 248 4.10 20.80 -3.34
N GLU A 249 3.60 20.31 -2.21
CA GLU A 249 2.32 20.76 -1.64
C GLU A 249 2.34 22.20 -1.13
N ARG A 250 3.51 22.75 -0.77
CA ARG A 250 3.64 24.14 -0.31
C ARG A 250 3.54 25.15 -1.45
N ASP A 251 3.93 24.75 -2.66
CA ASP A 251 4.03 25.66 -3.80
C ASP A 251 2.68 25.80 -4.56
N ILE A 252 1.60 25.18 -4.03
CA ILE A 252 0.22 25.15 -4.57
C ILE A 252 -0.75 25.80 -3.58
#